data_AF-A0A9W4GQS8-F1
#
_entry.id   AF-A0A9W4GQS8-F1
#
_cell.length_a   1.000
_cell.length_b   1.000
_cell.length_c   1.000
_cell.angle_alpha   90.00
_cell.angle_beta   90.00
_cell.angle_gamma   90.00
#
_symmetry.space_group_name_H-M   'P 1'
#
loop_
_entity.id
_entity.type
_entity.pdbx_description
1 polymer ?
#
loop_
_entity_poly.entity_id
_entity_poly.type
_entity_poly.pdbx_seq_one_letter_code
_entity_poly.pdbx_strand_id
1 'polypeptide(L)'
;MTGRSRTRLERVRASAGIASLALQQIEDGLGADDVDGPELAAILRELIEDTDPPGGFIAALAQLLTVAAQRAEQLEPNRDGDASCPLHEAAALLTDNAGQRLIWAARALDPQDPE
;
A
#
# COMPACT_ATOMS: atom_id res chain seq x y z
N MET A 1 -29.05 12.00 10.93
CA MET A 1 -27.59 12.14 10.71
C MET A 1 -27.03 11.24 9.60
N THR A 2 -27.85 10.78 8.64
CA THR A 2 -27.49 9.72 7.69
C THR A 2 -27.06 10.22 6.30
N GLY A 3 -27.48 11.43 5.88
CA GLY A 3 -27.14 11.99 4.56
C GLY A 3 -25.66 12.35 4.38
N ARG A 4 -25.01 12.91 5.40
CA ARG A 4 -23.59 13.34 5.32
C ARG A 4 -22.60 12.16 5.34
N SER A 5 -22.94 11.08 6.03
CA SER A 5 -22.12 9.85 6.03
C SER A 5 -22.27 9.07 4.73
N ARG A 6 -23.47 9.04 4.14
CA ARG A 6 -23.70 8.47 2.80
C ARG A 6 -22.82 9.16 1.75
N THR A 7 -22.75 10.48 1.74
CA THR A 7 -21.89 11.20 0.79
C THR A 7 -20.39 11.01 1.03
N ARG A 8 -19.93 10.84 2.29
CA ARG A 8 -18.52 10.49 2.56
C ARG A 8 -18.17 9.11 2.02
N LEU A 9 -19.02 8.11 2.28
CA LEU A 9 -18.80 6.75 1.81
C LEU A 9 -18.86 6.66 0.28
N GLU A 10 -19.78 7.38 -0.37
CA GLU A 10 -19.85 7.47 -1.84
C GLU A 10 -18.57 8.04 -2.43
N ARG A 11 -18.00 9.09 -1.83
CA ARG A 11 -16.70 9.63 -2.28
C ARG A 11 -15.56 8.63 -2.09
N VAL A 12 -15.51 7.95 -0.94
CA VAL A 12 -14.49 6.90 -0.71
C VAL A 12 -14.63 5.77 -1.75
N ARG A 13 -15.86 5.35 -2.06
CA ARG A 13 -16.11 4.33 -3.11
C ARG A 13 -15.66 4.81 -4.49
N ALA A 14 -15.94 6.07 -4.84
CA ALA A 14 -15.47 6.63 -6.11
C ALA A 14 -13.93 6.67 -6.17
N SER A 15 -13.26 7.12 -5.11
CA SER A 15 -11.79 7.10 -5.01
C SER A 15 -11.21 5.68 -5.08
N ALA A 16 -11.83 4.71 -4.40
CA ALA A 16 -11.43 3.32 -4.46
C ALA A 16 -11.59 2.73 -5.87
N GLY A 17 -12.65 3.12 -6.60
CA GLY A 17 -12.83 2.75 -8.00
C GLY A 17 -11.71 3.29 -8.90
N ILE A 18 -11.29 4.54 -8.69
CA ILE A 18 -10.15 5.14 -9.43
C ILE A 18 -8.85 4.40 -9.10
N ALA A 19 -8.58 4.13 -7.82
CA ALA A 19 -7.41 3.36 -7.40
C ALA A 19 -7.42 1.95 -8.02
N SER A 20 -8.58 1.30 -8.11
CA SER A 20 -8.73 -0.01 -8.74
C SER A 20 -8.39 0.03 -10.24
N LEU A 21 -8.77 1.09 -10.95
CA LEU A 21 -8.40 1.28 -12.36
C LEU A 21 -6.89 1.50 -12.54
N ALA A 22 -6.25 2.20 -11.60
CA ALA A 22 -4.79 2.38 -11.63
C ALA A 22 -4.08 1.03 -11.37
N LEU A 23 -4.58 0.23 -10.43
CA LEU A 23 -4.04 -1.12 -10.17
C LEU A 23 -4.22 -2.05 -11.37
N GLN A 24 -5.38 -2.04 -12.02
CA GLN A 24 -5.58 -2.82 -13.24
C GLN A 24 -4.56 -2.48 -14.33
N GLN A 25 -4.22 -1.20 -14.50
CA GLN A 25 -3.21 -0.80 -15.49
C GLN A 25 -1.81 -1.33 -15.13
N ILE A 26 -1.47 -1.40 -13.84
CA ILE A 26 -0.21 -1.99 -13.39
C ILE A 26 -0.23 -3.51 -13.64
N GLU A 27 -1.33 -4.19 -13.32
CA GLU A 27 -1.51 -5.63 -13.57
C GLU A 27 -1.43 -5.97 -15.06
N ASP A 28 -2.07 -5.16 -15.91
CA ASP A 28 -2.02 -5.32 -17.37
C ASP A 28 -0.59 -5.13 -17.89
N GLY A 29 0.15 -4.15 -17.35
CA GLY A 29 1.56 -3.92 -17.68
C GLY A 29 2.46 -5.08 -17.26
N LEU A 30 2.26 -5.62 -16.05
CA LEU A 30 2.98 -6.80 -15.55
C LEU A 30 2.67 -8.07 -16.35
N GLY A 31 1.49 -8.15 -16.97
CA GLY A 31 1.05 -9.27 -17.79
C GLY A 31 1.46 -9.20 -19.25
N ALA A 32 2.17 -8.14 -19.67
CA ALA A 32 2.64 -8.01 -21.05
C ALA A 32 3.73 -9.06 -21.35
N ASP A 33 3.67 -9.65 -22.55
CA ASP A 33 4.54 -10.77 -22.97
C ASP A 33 6.03 -10.39 -23.06
N ASP A 34 6.35 -9.10 -23.03
CA ASP A 34 7.70 -8.53 -23.21
C ASP A 34 8.37 -8.08 -21.91
N VAL A 35 7.71 -8.19 -20.75
CA VAL A 35 8.32 -7.82 -19.46
C VAL A 35 9.44 -8.79 -19.10
N ASP A 36 10.68 -8.29 -19.06
CA ASP A 36 11.85 -9.06 -18.67
C ASP A 36 12.19 -8.91 -17.16
N GLY A 37 13.22 -9.63 -16.71
CA GLY A 37 13.64 -9.63 -15.30
C GLY A 37 14.01 -8.24 -14.77
N PRO A 38 14.90 -7.48 -15.44
CA PRO A 38 15.21 -6.10 -15.09
C PRO A 38 14.02 -5.15 -15.06
N GLU A 39 13.12 -5.22 -16.05
CA GLU A 39 11.92 -4.39 -16.09
C GLU A 39 10.97 -4.73 -14.94
N LEU A 40 10.72 -6.02 -14.69
CA LEU A 40 9.93 -6.46 -13.53
C LEU A 40 10.56 -5.97 -12.22
N ALA A 41 11.88 -6.07 -12.08
CA ALA A 41 12.58 -5.57 -10.90
C ALA A 41 12.43 -4.06 -10.72
N ALA A 42 12.46 -3.28 -11.80
CA ALA A 42 12.21 -1.84 -11.77
C ALA A 42 10.78 -1.53 -11.31
N ILE A 43 9.77 -2.20 -11.87
CA ILE A 43 8.37 -2.03 -11.45
C ILE A 43 8.21 -2.36 -9.97
N LEU A 44 8.79 -3.46 -9.48
CA LEU A 44 8.73 -3.82 -8.07
C LEU A 44 9.40 -2.79 -7.16
N ARG A 45 10.51 -2.18 -7.59
CA ARG A 45 11.17 -1.09 -6.85
C ARG A 45 10.29 0.15 -6.77
N GLU A 46 9.58 0.51 -7.84
CA GLU A 46 8.61 1.63 -7.83
C GLU A 46 7.43 1.39 -6.87
N LEU A 47 6.94 0.14 -6.77
CA LEU A 47 5.84 -0.18 -5.86
C LEU A 47 6.21 -0.06 -4.37
N ILE A 48 7.49 -0.25 -4.05
CA ILE A 48 8.02 -0.13 -2.69
C ILE A 48 8.53 1.28 -2.43
N GLU A 49 9.14 1.89 -3.45
CA GLU A 49 10.01 3.07 -3.44
C GLU A 49 10.74 3.24 -2.10
N ASP A 50 11.89 2.56 -2.00
CA ASP A 50 12.80 2.61 -0.83
C ASP A 50 13.57 3.94 -0.79
N THR A 51 12.82 5.05 -0.70
CA THR A 51 13.33 6.43 -0.57
C THR A 51 13.09 6.94 0.86
N ASP A 52 13.84 7.97 1.28
CA ASP A 52 13.56 8.73 2.51
C ASP A 52 13.07 10.14 2.11
N PRO A 53 11.80 10.51 2.36
CA PRO A 53 10.79 9.76 3.12
C PRO A 53 10.24 8.54 2.36
N PRO A 54 9.77 7.49 3.07
CA PRO A 54 9.21 6.28 2.47
C PRO A 54 8.15 6.59 1.41
N GLY A 55 8.42 6.20 0.17
CA GLY A 55 7.59 6.45 -1.00
C GLY A 55 6.83 5.20 -1.45
N GLY A 56 6.27 5.25 -2.66
CA GLY A 56 5.68 4.06 -3.27
C GLY A 56 4.29 3.66 -2.74
N PHE A 57 3.74 2.65 -3.41
CA PHE A 57 2.38 2.18 -3.18
C PHE A 57 2.19 1.53 -1.80
N ILE A 58 3.15 0.70 -1.38
CA ILE A 58 3.07 -0.01 -0.09
C ILE A 58 3.09 0.98 1.09
N ALA A 59 3.97 1.99 1.06
CA ALA A 59 4.01 3.01 2.12
C ALA A 59 2.72 3.84 2.14
N ALA A 60 2.16 4.19 0.97
CA ALA A 60 0.90 4.91 0.88
C ALA A 60 -0.28 4.13 1.51
N LEU A 61 -0.35 2.82 1.28
CA LEU A 61 -1.35 1.96 1.91
C LEU A 61 -1.16 1.84 3.43
N ALA A 62 0.08 1.65 3.89
CA ALA A 62 0.40 1.60 5.31
C ALA A 62 0.05 2.91 6.03
N GLN A 63 0.30 4.05 5.39
CA GLN A 63 -0.09 5.36 5.91
C GLN A 63 -1.61 5.51 5.99
N LEU A 64 -2.37 5.04 4.99
CA LEU A 64 -3.83 5.06 5.03
C LEU A 64 -4.39 4.26 6.21
N LEU A 65 -3.84 3.06 6.46
CA LEU A 65 -4.20 2.23 7.61
C LEU A 65 -3.82 2.87 8.94
N THR A 66 -2.66 3.52 9.01
CA THR A 66 -2.23 4.29 10.17
C THR A 66 -3.20 5.43 10.49
N VAL A 67 -3.66 6.19 9.48
CA VAL A 67 -4.67 7.23 9.67
C VAL A 67 -6.01 6.64 10.12
N ALA A 68 -6.40 5.47 9.58
CA ALA A 68 -7.60 4.77 10.02
C ALA A 68 -7.48 4.31 11.49
N ALA A 69 -6.31 3.80 11.90
CA ALA A 69 -6.02 3.39 13.27
C ALA A 69 -6.15 4.57 14.24
N GLN A 70 -5.48 5.69 13.94
CA GLN A 70 -5.60 6.94 14.71
C GLN A 70 -7.05 7.41 14.84
N ARG A 71 -7.85 7.22 13.78
CA ARG A 71 -9.28 7.55 13.83
C ARG A 71 -10.05 6.56 14.71
N ALA A 72 -9.71 5.28 14.70
CA ALA A 72 -10.30 4.27 15.56
C ALA A 72 -9.98 4.54 17.04
N GLU A 73 -8.74 4.89 17.39
CA GLU A 73 -8.34 5.25 18.77
C GLU A 73 -9.19 6.39 19.34
N GLN A 74 -9.53 7.37 18.50
CA GLN A 74 -10.38 8.50 18.89
C GLN A 74 -11.85 8.11 19.12
N LEU A 75 -12.28 6.99 18.54
CA LEU A 75 -13.65 6.48 18.65
C LEU A 75 -13.79 5.44 19.77
N GLU A 76 -12.70 4.80 20.18
CA GLU A 76 -12.65 3.81 21.26
C GLU A 76 -12.87 4.48 22.64
N PRO A 77 -13.98 4.16 23.34
CA PRO A 77 -14.32 4.84 24.60
C PRO A 77 -13.29 4.65 25.72
N ASN A 78 -12.62 3.49 25.75
CA ASN A 78 -11.62 3.09 26.74
C ASN A 78 -10.20 3.03 26.17
N ARG A 79 -10.02 3.27 24.86
CA ARG A 79 -8.73 3.15 24.15
C ARG A 79 -8.05 1.81 24.44
N ASP A 80 -8.83 0.73 24.45
CA ASP A 80 -8.34 -0.64 24.64
C ASP A 80 -7.61 -1.19 23.41
N GLY A 81 -7.83 -0.57 22.25
CA GLY A 81 -7.16 -0.92 21.00
C GLY A 81 -7.90 -1.94 20.16
N ASP A 82 -9.14 -2.31 20.51
CA ASP A 82 -9.89 -3.38 19.82
C ASP A 82 -10.01 -3.18 18.30
N ALA A 83 -10.14 -1.94 17.84
CA ALA A 83 -10.19 -1.56 16.44
C ALA A 83 -8.89 -0.90 15.95
N SER A 84 -8.20 -0.13 16.80
CA SER A 84 -7.00 0.60 16.41
C SER A 84 -5.73 -0.25 16.34
N CYS A 85 -5.49 -1.17 17.28
CA CYS A 85 -4.32 -2.05 17.25
C CYS A 85 -4.26 -2.89 15.97
N PRO A 86 -5.32 -3.62 15.56
CA PRO A 86 -5.28 -4.41 14.34
C PRO A 86 -4.98 -3.57 13.07
N LEU A 87 -5.38 -2.30 13.05
CA LEU A 87 -5.09 -1.39 11.93
C LEU A 87 -3.63 -0.95 11.91
N HIS A 88 -3.03 -0.67 13.08
CA HIS A 88 -1.59 -0.40 13.19
C HIS A 88 -0.76 -1.64 12.84
N GLU A 89 -1.16 -2.82 13.30
CA GLU A 89 -0.51 -4.08 12.95
C GLU A 89 -0.58 -4.36 11.45
N ALA A 90 -1.74 -4.13 10.83
CA ALA A 90 -1.90 -4.28 9.38
C ALA A 90 -0.98 -3.32 8.60
N ALA A 91 -0.84 -2.06 9.06
CA ALA A 91 0.10 -1.12 8.45
C ALA A 91 1.56 -1.61 8.55
N ALA A 92 1.96 -2.11 9.72
CA ALA A 92 3.30 -2.65 9.94
C ALA A 92 3.56 -3.91 9.10
N LEU A 93 2.57 -4.80 8.96
CA LEU A 93 2.71 -5.99 8.12
C LEU A 93 2.94 -5.64 6.64
N LEU A 94 2.35 -4.54 6.15
CA LEU A 94 2.61 -4.09 4.78
C LEU A 94 4.06 -3.64 4.59
N THR A 95 4.61 -2.82 5.49
CA THR A 95 5.96 -2.29 5.34
C THR A 95 7.03 -3.34 5.71
N ASP A 96 6.88 -3.97 6.86
CA ASP A 96 7.91 -4.81 7.47
C ASP A 96 7.94 -6.21 6.87
N ASN A 97 6.84 -6.65 6.25
CA ASN A 97 6.78 -7.95 5.59
C ASN A 97 6.65 -7.80 4.07
N ALA A 98 5.52 -7.29 3.57
CA ALA A 98 5.27 -7.27 2.13
C ALA A 98 6.31 -6.41 1.40
N GLY A 99 6.62 -5.21 1.90
CA GLY A 99 7.67 -4.34 1.37
C GLY A 99 9.03 -5.05 1.29
N GLN A 100 9.50 -5.64 2.40
CA GLN A 100 10.77 -6.38 2.41
C GLN A 100 10.80 -7.54 1.41
N ARG A 101 9.69 -8.28 1.26
CA ARG A 101 9.61 -9.40 0.30
C ARG A 101 9.72 -8.92 -1.14
N LEU A 102 9.10 -7.79 -1.47
CA LEU A 102 9.22 -7.18 -2.78
C LEU A 102 10.66 -6.69 -3.04
N ILE A 103 11.36 -6.15 -2.02
CA ILE A 103 12.77 -5.74 -2.15
C ILE A 103 13.64 -6.95 -2.50
N TRP A 104 13.44 -8.06 -1.80
CA TRP A 104 14.19 -9.29 -2.07
C TRP A 104 13.88 -9.87 -3.46
N ALA A 105 12.62 -9.85 -3.88
CA ALA A 105 12.23 -10.29 -5.21
C ALA A 105 12.90 -9.44 -6.30
N ALA A 106 12.85 -8.11 -6.16
CA ALA A 106 13.50 -7.19 -7.11
C ALA A 106 15.02 -7.41 -7.18
N ARG A 107 15.69 -7.61 -6.05
CA ARG A 107 17.14 -7.93 -6.01
C ARG A 107 17.48 -9.29 -6.63
N ALA A 108 16.60 -10.27 -6.52
CA ALA A 108 16.82 -11.58 -7.11
C ALA A 108 16.63 -11.57 -8.63
N LEU A 109 15.69 -10.76 -9.13
CA LEU A 109 15.41 -10.58 -10.56
C LEU A 109 16.49 -9.76 -11.27
N ASP A 110 17.03 -8.76 -10.59
CA ASP A 110 18.06 -7.87 -11.09
C ASP A 110 19.07 -7.59 -9.97
N PRO A 111 20.09 -8.47 -9.83
CA PRO A 111 21.17 -8.27 -8.88
C PRO A 111 21.98 -7.06 -9.32
N GLN A 112 21.83 -5.96 -8.59
CA GLN A 112 22.70 -4.80 -8.79
C GLN A 112 24.11 -5.23 -8.37
N ASP A 113 25.06 -5.23 -9.33
CA ASP A 113 26.47 -5.49 -9.04
C ASP A 113 26.97 -4.47 -7.98
N PRO A 114 27.73 -4.90 -6.96
CA PRO A 114 28.36 -3.96 -6.06
C PRO A 114 29.49 -3.23 -6.82
N GLU A 115 29.28 -1.94 -7.14
CA GLU A 115 30.42 -1.02 -7.38
C GLU A 115 31.24 -0.81 -6.11
#